data_AF-A0A962PT91-F1
#
_entry.id   AF-A0A962PT91-F1
#
_cell.length_a   1.000
_cell.length_b   1.000
_cell.length_c   1.000
_cell.angle_alpha   90.00
_cell.angle_beta   90.00
_cell.angle_gamma   90.00
#
_symmetry.space_group_name_H-M   'P 1'
#
loop_
_entity.id
_entity.type
_entity.pdbx_description
1 polymer ?
#
loop_
_entity_poly.entity_id
_entity_poly.type
_entity_poly.pdbx_seq_one_letter_code
_entity_poly.pdbx_strand_id
1 'polypeptide(L)' 'MTDAIVILLTAMFVNNFVMVQFLGLCPFMGASQRLESAFGMAVATTFVLTLAAGASYLVQHYVLAPLGLEYLRIIA' A
#
# COMPACT_ATOMS: atom_id res chain seq x y z
N MET A 1 -20.61 19.22 -13.05
CA MET A 1 -19.91 19.36 -11.75
C MET A 1 -20.31 18.23 -10.79
N THR A 2 -21.58 17.84 -10.73
CA THR A 2 -22.07 16.69 -9.95
C THR A 2 -21.45 15.35 -10.38
N ASP A 3 -21.21 15.13 -11.67
CA ASP A 3 -20.63 13.87 -12.17
C ASP A 3 -19.21 13.58 -11.66
N ALA A 4 -18.36 14.60 -11.50
CA ALA A 4 -17.00 14.41 -10.98
C ALA A 4 -17.03 13.94 -9.52
N ILE A 5 -17.96 14.47 -8.72
CA ILE A 5 -18.14 14.08 -7.32
C ILE A 5 -18.67 12.65 -7.26
N VAL A 6 -19.63 12.28 -8.12
CA VAL A 6 -20.16 10.91 -8.18
C VAL A 6 -19.09 9.90 -8.60
N ILE A 7 -18.32 10.19 -9.67
CA ILE A 7 -17.22 9.31 -10.11
C ILE A 7 -16.16 9.16 -9.01
N LEU A 8 -15.83 10.25 -8.31
CA LEU A 8 -14.86 10.23 -7.22
C LEU A 8 -15.36 9.44 -6.01
N LEU A 9 -16.66 9.53 -5.68
CA LEU A 9 -17.30 8.72 -4.65
C LEU A 9 -17.37 7.24 -5.04
N THR A 10 -17.71 6.94 -6.29
CA THR A 10 -17.75 5.56 -6.81
C THR A 10 -16.35 4.95 -6.85
N ALA A 11 -15.32 5.71 -7.23
CA ALA A 11 -13.93 5.25 -7.18
C ALA A 11 -13.45 4.99 -5.73
N MET A 12 -13.83 5.87 -4.78
CA MET A 12 -13.39 5.78 -3.39
C MET A 12 -14.14 4.72 -2.56
N PHE A 13 -15.32 4.26 -2.98
CA PHE A 13 -16.09 3.23 -2.24
C PHE A 13 -16.33 1.93 -3.02
N VAL A 14 -16.61 1.99 -4.32
CA VAL A 14 -16.96 0.80 -5.13
C VAL A 14 -15.73 0.15 -5.76
N ASN A 15 -14.72 0.95 -6.13
CA ASN A 15 -13.44 0.47 -6.66
C ASN A 15 -12.29 0.53 -5.65
N ASN A 16 -12.60 0.75 -4.37
CA ASN A 16 -11.56 0.88 -3.35
C ASN A 16 -10.93 -0.49 -3.05
N PHE A 17 -9.75 -0.67 -3.62
CA PHE A 17 -8.87 -1.82 -3.48
C PHE A 17 -8.68 -2.26 -2.02
N VAL A 18 -8.73 -1.32 -1.06
CA VAL A 18 -8.56 -1.58 0.37
C VAL A 18 -9.68 -2.47 0.93
N MET A 19 -10.91 -2.34 0.43
CA MET A 19 -12.05 -3.15 0.90
C MET A 19 -12.25 -4.44 0.10
N VAL A 20 -11.80 -4.46 -1.17
CA VAL A 20 -12.07 -5.56 -2.11
C VAL A 20 -11.00 -6.66 -2.08
N GLN A 21 -9.74 -6.36 -1.75
CA GLN A 21 -8.66 -7.36 -1.77
C GLN A 21 -8.20 -7.88 -0.40
N PHE A 22 -8.81 -7.47 0.72
CA PHE A 22 -8.41 -7.89 2.08
C PHE A 22 -6.93 -7.63 2.43
N LEU A 23 -6.21 -6.79 1.69
CA LEU A 23 -4.84 -6.39 2.06
C LEU A 23 -4.92 -5.54 3.34
N GLY A 24 -4.34 -6.03 4.43
CA GLY A 24 -4.33 -5.31 5.71
C GLY A 24 -5.31 -5.84 6.77
N LEU A 25 -5.85 -7.05 6.64
CA LEU A 25 -6.61 -7.70 7.72
C LEU A 25 -5.81 -7.82 9.03
N CYS A 26 -4.49 -8.02 8.93
CA CYS A 26 -3.58 -8.15 10.07
C CYS A 26 -3.53 -6.86 10.92
N PRO A 27 -3.25 -5.67 10.37
CA PRO A 27 -3.34 -4.42 11.12
C PRO A 27 -4.78 -4.05 11.49
N PHE A 28 -5.77 -4.41 10.67
CA PHE A 28 -7.18 -4.13 10.97
C PHE A 28 -7.64 -4.81 12.27
N MET A 29 -7.39 -6.11 12.43
CA MET A 29 -7.73 -6.84 13.66
C MET A 29 -7.01 -6.28 14.90
N GLY A 30 -5.76 -5.80 14.76
CA GLY A 30 -4.98 -5.23 15.86
C GLY A 30 -5.37 -3.79 16.22
N ALA A 31 -5.82 -2.99 15.25
CA ALA A 31 -6.02 -1.57 15.42
C ALA A 31 -7.50 -1.14 15.54
N SER A 32 -8.46 -2.02 15.24
CA SER A 32 -9.90 -1.73 15.36
C SER A 32 -10.38 -1.43 16.78
N GLN A 33 -9.64 -1.84 17.82
CA GLN A 33 -10.10 -1.68 19.21
C GLN A 33 -9.90 -0.26 19.75
N ARG A 34 -8.93 0.51 19.26
CA ARG A 34 -8.65 1.89 19.73
C ARG A 34 -8.13 2.80 18.62
N LEU A 35 -8.74 3.98 18.49
CA LEU A 35 -8.33 5.03 17.55
C LEU A 35 -6.86 5.46 17.74
N GLU A 36 -6.39 5.56 19.00
CA GLU A 36 -4.98 5.88 19.30
C GLU A 36 -4.02 4.81 18.74
N SER A 37 -4.40 3.52 18.82
CA SER A 37 -3.62 2.41 18.26
C SER A 37 -3.62 2.43 16.73
N ALA A 38 -4.78 2.70 16.12
CA ALA A 38 -4.92 2.83 14.66
C ALA A 38 -4.04 3.94 14.07
N PHE A 39 -3.96 5.09 14.74
CA PHE A 39 -3.11 6.18 14.28
C PHE A 39 -1.62 5.81 14.35
N GLY A 40 -1.18 5.19 15.44
CA GLY A 40 0.21 4.71 15.58
C GLY A 40 0.58 3.66 14.54
N MET A 41 -0.31 2.68 14.29
CA MET A 41 -0.09 1.65 13.27
C MET A 41 -0.03 2.25 11.85
N ALA A 42 -0.91 3.19 11.52
CA ALA A 42 -0.94 3.83 10.20
C ALA A 42 0.34 4.62 9.92
N VAL A 43 0.83 5.40 10.90
CA VAL A 43 2.07 6.17 10.75
C VAL A 43 3.28 5.24 10.60
N ALA A 44 3.38 4.21 11.44
CA ALA A 44 4.48 3.25 11.38
C ALA A 44 4.54 2.51 10.04
N THR A 45 3.40 2.00 9.57
CA THR A 45 3.32 1.26 8.29
C THR A 45 3.56 2.15 7.08
N THR A 46 3.05 3.39 7.07
CA THR A 46 3.31 4.35 5.98
C THR A 46 4.80 4.66 5.88
N PHE A 47 5.48 4.85 7.01
CA PHE A 47 6.92 5.10 7.03
C PHE A 47 7.72 3.89 6.52
N VAL A 48 7.41 2.69 6.99
CA VAL A 48 8.12 1.48 6.57
C VAL A 48 7.87 1.18 5.09
N LEU A 49 6.63 1.29 4.60
CA LEU A 49 6.31 1.04 3.19
C LEU A 49 6.98 2.05 2.26
N THR A 50 7.05 3.33 2.63
CA THR A 50 7.69 4.35 1.79
C THR A 50 9.19 4.12 1.66
N LEU A 51 9.87 3.78 2.76
CA LEU A 51 11.30 3.46 2.75
C LEU A 51 11.57 2.15 2.00
N ALA A 52 10.77 1.11 2.23
CA ALA A 52 10.88 -0.17 1.53
C ALA A 52 10.65 -0.02 0.02
N ALA A 53 9.60 0.68 -0.40
CA ALA A 53 9.31 0.92 -1.81
C ALA A 53 10.44 1.72 -2.51
N GLY A 54 11.02 2.71 -1.82
CA GLY A 54 12.18 3.45 -2.31
C GLY A 54 13.41 2.56 -2.49
N ALA A 55 13.68 1.68 -1.51
CA ALA A 55 14.77 0.73 -1.58
C ALA A 55 14.58 -0.31 -2.70
N SER A 56 13.38 -0.91 -2.80
CA SER A 56 13.04 -1.87 -3.85
C SER A 56 13.13 -1.24 -5.25
N TYR A 57 12.74 0.02 -5.42
CA TYR A 57 12.92 0.74 -6.68
C TYR A 57 14.40 0.90 -7.07
N LEU A 58 15.24 1.23 -6.08
CA LEU A 58 16.68 1.36 -6.29
C LEU A 58 17.32 0.02 -6.68
N VAL A 59 16.95 -1.06 -5.99
CA VAL A 59 17.44 -2.42 -6.28
C VAL A 59 16.94 -2.91 -7.64
N GLN A 60 15.67 -2.65 -7.98
CA GLN A 60 15.11 -3.05 -9.27
C GLN A 60 15.81 -2.36 -10.45
N HIS A 61 16.08 -1.05 -10.33
CA HIS A 61 16.69 -0.29 -11.41
C HIS A 61 18.21 -0.49 -11.53
N TYR A 62 18.94 -0.55 -10.41
CA TYR A 62 20.41 -0.64 -10.43
C TYR A 62 20.96 -2.06 -10.43
N VAL A 63 20.22 -3.05 -9.91
CA VAL A 63 20.72 -4.43 -9.77
C VAL A 63 19.98 -5.38 -10.71
N LEU A 64 18.65 -5.29 -10.76
CA LEU A 64 17.82 -6.27 -11.45
C LEU A 64 17.78 -6.06 -12.98
N ALA A 65 17.69 -4.81 -13.42
CA ALA A 65 17.68 -4.44 -14.84
C ALA A 65 18.98 -4.81 -15.61
N PRO A 66 20.20 -4.60 -15.08
CA PRO A 66 21.42 -5.00 -15.79
C PRO A 66 21.71 -6.50 -15.74
N LEU A 67 21.23 -7.23 -14.73
CA LEU A 67 21.46 -8.68 -14.59
C LEU A 67 20.34 -9.56 -15.20
N GLY A 68 19.25 -8.97 -15.70
CA GLY A 68 18.14 -9.72 -16.32
C GLY A 68 17.38 -10.64 -15.35
N LEU A 69 17.53 -10.44 -14.03
CA LEU A 69 16.97 -11.29 -12.97
C LEU A 69 15.58 -10.83 -12.52
N GLU A 70 14.68 -10.55 -13.47
CA GLU A 70 13.32 -10.05 -13.17
C GLU A 70 12.50 -11.00 -12.28
N TYR A 71 12.89 -12.28 -12.22
CA TYR A 71 12.30 -13.29 -11.34
C TYR A 71 12.43 -12.97 -9.83
N LEU A 72 13.45 -12.21 -9.41
CA LEU A 72 13.64 -11.87 -7.98
C LEU A 72 12.84 -10.62 -7.54
N ARG A 73 12.04 -10.00 -8.41
CA ARG A 73 11.22 -8.82 -8.08
C ARG A 73 10.26 -9.03 -6.90
N ILE A 74 9.92 -10.29 -6.60
CA ILE A 74 9.01 -10.65 -5.52
C ILE A 74 9.68 -10.66 -4.13
N ILE A 75 11.03 -10.67 -4.09
CA ILE A 75 11.84 -10.78 -2.86
C ILE A 75 12.62 -9.48 -2.59
N ALA A 76 12.85 -8.66 -3.62
CA ALA A 76 13.59 -7.40 -3.57
C ALA A 76 12.72 -6.18 -3.24
#